data_AF-A0A447NFP3-F1
#
_entry.id   AF-A0A447NFP3-F1
#
_cell.length_a   1.000
_cell.length_b   1.000
_cell.length_c   1.000
_cell.angle_alpha   90.00
_cell.angle_beta   90.00
_cell.angle_gamma   90.00
#
_symmetry.space_group_name_H-M   'P 1'
#
loop_
_entity.id
_entity.type
_entity.pdbx_description
1 polymer ?
#
loop_
_entity_poly.entity_id
_entity_poly.type
_entity_poly.pdbx_seq_one_letter_code
_entity_poly.pdbx_strand_id
1 'polypeptide(L)'
;MAASTFFIPSVNIIGADSLKNAMNTMAEYGFRRTLIVTDAMLTKLGMAGDIQKALQERDIFSVIYDGTQPNPTTSNVAAGLKLLKENGCDSVISLGGGSPHDCAKGIALVAANGGDIRDYEGVDRSAKPQLPMIAINTTAGTASEMTRFCIITDEDVILKWLSSINTLRRCSLSTTPL
;
A
#
# COMPACT_ATOMS: atom_id res chain seq x y z
N MET A 1 -15.00 33.71 1.99
CA MET A 1 -14.39 32.52 2.63
C MET A 1 -14.02 31.54 1.53
N ALA A 2 -12.77 31.10 1.46
CA ALA A 2 -12.35 30.05 0.53
C ALA A 2 -12.60 28.68 1.16
N ALA A 3 -13.10 27.73 0.36
CA ALA A 3 -13.31 26.35 0.81
C ALA A 3 -11.98 25.59 0.83
N SER A 4 -11.78 24.76 1.86
CA SER A 4 -10.61 23.89 2.02
C SER A 4 -11.04 22.43 2.14
N THR A 5 -10.19 21.50 1.70
CA THR A 5 -10.46 20.06 1.79
C THR A 5 -9.43 19.37 2.65
N PHE A 6 -9.87 18.47 3.54
CA PHE A 6 -9.02 17.65 4.40
C PHE A 6 -9.17 16.18 4.04
N PHE A 7 -8.05 15.50 3.78
CA PHE A 7 -8.00 14.11 3.34
C PHE A 7 -7.31 13.27 4.41
N ILE A 8 -7.97 12.19 4.86
CA ILE A 8 -7.44 11.25 5.84
C ILE A 8 -8.03 9.84 5.61
N PRO A 9 -7.31 8.76 5.96
CA PRO A 9 -7.87 7.41 5.96
C PRO A 9 -9.17 7.30 6.75
N SER A 10 -10.09 6.48 6.25
CA SER A 10 -11.37 6.22 6.90
C SER A 10 -11.19 5.56 8.28
N VAL A 11 -10.13 4.77 8.46
CA VAL A 11 -9.82 4.09 9.72
C VAL A 11 -8.34 4.22 10.03
N ASN A 12 -8.00 4.62 11.24
CA ASN A 12 -6.64 4.70 11.74
C ASN A 12 -6.58 3.94 13.07
N ILE A 13 -5.81 2.85 13.13
CA ILE A 13 -5.63 2.05 14.35
C ILE A 13 -4.25 2.35 14.92
N ILE A 14 -4.19 3.03 16.05
CA ILE A 14 -2.93 3.53 16.62
C ILE A 14 -2.77 2.98 18.03
N GLY A 15 -1.52 2.64 18.39
CA GLY A 15 -1.15 2.19 19.73
C GLY A 15 -0.60 0.76 19.75
N ALA A 16 -0.31 0.28 20.95
CA ALA A 16 0.04 -1.11 21.19
C ALA A 16 -1.06 -2.04 20.66
N ASP A 17 -0.68 -3.22 20.17
CA ASP A 17 -1.57 -4.21 19.57
C ASP A 17 -2.35 -3.76 18.31
N SER A 18 -2.05 -2.58 17.77
CA SER A 18 -2.69 -2.08 16.54
C SER A 18 -2.57 -3.05 15.37
N LEU A 19 -1.43 -3.74 15.25
CA LEU A 19 -1.21 -4.77 14.24
C LEU A 19 -2.21 -5.93 14.35
N LYS A 20 -2.46 -6.43 15.56
CA LYS A 20 -3.42 -7.53 15.79
C LYS A 20 -4.84 -7.10 15.40
N ASN A 21 -5.22 -5.88 15.77
CA ASN A 21 -6.51 -5.33 15.40
C ASN A 21 -6.63 -5.14 13.87
N ALA A 22 -5.56 -4.67 13.21
CA ALA A 22 -5.53 -4.58 11.75
C ALA A 22 -5.77 -5.93 11.07
N MET A 23 -5.12 -6.99 11.53
CA MET A 23 -5.31 -8.34 10.98
C MET A 23 -6.75 -8.82 11.18
N ASN A 24 -7.36 -8.58 12.34
CA ASN A 24 -8.77 -8.90 12.58
C ASN A 24 -9.69 -8.12 11.64
N THR A 25 -9.45 -6.82 11.48
CA THR A 25 -10.23 -5.98 10.57
C THR A 25 -10.12 -6.44 9.11
N MET A 26 -8.97 -6.95 8.68
CA MET A 26 -8.84 -7.55 7.34
C MET A 26 -9.75 -8.76 7.15
N ALA A 27 -9.88 -9.61 8.17
CA ALA A 27 -10.79 -10.75 8.15
C ALA A 27 -12.27 -10.31 8.16
N GLU A 28 -12.60 -9.28 8.96
CA GLU A 28 -13.95 -8.70 9.02
C GLU A 28 -14.36 -8.06 7.68
N TYR A 29 -13.42 -7.46 6.95
CA TYR A 29 -13.67 -6.95 5.59
C TYR A 29 -13.77 -8.05 4.53
N GLY A 30 -13.51 -9.31 4.89
CA GLY A 30 -13.68 -10.46 4.01
C GLY A 30 -12.57 -10.63 2.97
N PHE A 31 -11.39 -10.04 3.19
CA PHE A 31 -10.23 -10.27 2.33
C PHE A 31 -9.77 -11.72 2.43
N ARG A 32 -9.36 -12.31 1.31
CA ARG A 32 -8.94 -13.71 1.23
C ARG A 32 -7.53 -13.87 0.70
N ARG A 33 -7.08 -12.96 -0.16
CA ARG A 33 -5.76 -13.04 -0.82
C ARG A 33 -5.11 -11.67 -0.85
N THR A 34 -4.02 -11.48 -0.11
CA THR A 34 -3.38 -10.16 -0.02
C THR A 34 -1.95 -10.15 -0.51
N LEU A 35 -1.53 -9.08 -1.15
CA LEU A 35 -0.13 -8.83 -1.49
C LEU A 35 0.52 -7.98 -0.41
N ILE A 36 1.56 -8.48 0.23
CA ILE A 36 2.41 -7.74 1.16
C ILE A 36 3.54 -7.08 0.37
N VAL A 37 3.51 -5.77 0.26
CA VAL A 37 4.54 -4.94 -0.37
C VAL A 37 5.45 -4.38 0.72
N THR A 38 6.73 -4.73 0.65
CA THR A 38 7.73 -4.37 1.65
C THR A 38 9.12 -4.21 1.00
N ASP A 39 10.14 -4.01 1.82
CA ASP A 39 11.54 -4.03 1.41
C ASP A 39 12.25 -5.32 1.89
N ALA A 40 13.40 -5.59 1.26
CA ALA A 40 14.20 -6.77 1.57
C ALA A 40 14.75 -6.78 3.01
N MET A 41 14.92 -5.61 3.65
CA MET A 41 15.40 -5.54 5.03
C MET A 41 14.32 -6.02 6.01
N LEU A 42 13.09 -5.53 5.89
CA LEU A 42 11.98 -5.94 6.74
C LEU A 42 11.62 -7.42 6.55
N THR A 43 11.83 -7.94 5.35
CA THR A 43 11.70 -9.39 5.09
C THR A 43 12.80 -10.18 5.79
N LYS A 44 14.06 -9.74 5.70
CA LYS A 44 15.20 -10.36 6.42
C LYS A 44 15.05 -10.30 7.94
N LEU A 45 14.44 -9.24 8.47
CA LEU A 45 14.13 -9.09 9.90
C LEU A 45 12.96 -9.98 10.36
N GLY A 46 12.27 -10.67 9.44
CA GLY A 46 11.18 -11.59 9.74
C GLY A 46 9.80 -10.93 9.86
N MET A 47 9.70 -9.59 9.85
CA MET A 47 8.44 -8.88 10.06
C MET A 47 7.39 -9.21 9.00
N ALA A 48 7.79 -9.30 7.73
CA ALA A 48 6.87 -9.68 6.65
C ALA A 48 6.35 -11.12 6.84
N GLY A 49 7.20 -12.02 7.34
CA GLY A 49 6.83 -13.39 7.67
C GLY A 49 5.88 -13.48 8.86
N ASP A 50 6.05 -12.65 9.88
CA ASP A 50 5.16 -12.59 11.04
C ASP A 50 3.76 -12.09 10.65
N ILE A 51 3.68 -11.10 9.76
CA ILE A 51 2.40 -10.65 9.18
C ILE A 51 1.76 -11.77 8.37
N GLN A 52 2.53 -12.45 7.51
CA GLN A 52 2.04 -13.59 6.73
C GLN A 52 1.46 -14.70 7.63
N LYS A 53 2.12 -15.03 8.75
CA LYS A 53 1.60 -15.99 9.73
C LYS A 53 0.31 -15.49 10.38
N ALA A 54 0.27 -14.23 10.83
CA ALA A 54 -0.92 -13.64 11.44
C ALA A 54 -2.13 -13.60 10.48
N LEU A 55 -1.89 -13.40 9.19
CA LEU A 55 -2.92 -13.50 8.16
C LEU A 55 -3.38 -14.93 7.94
N GLN A 56 -2.44 -15.89 7.93
CA GLN A 56 -2.76 -17.31 7.79
C GLN A 56 -3.64 -17.83 8.92
N GLU A 57 -3.43 -17.39 10.16
CA GLU A 57 -4.31 -17.70 11.30
C GLU A 57 -5.77 -17.26 11.11
N ARG A 58 -6.03 -16.37 10.15
CA ARG A 58 -7.34 -15.81 9.82
C ARG A 58 -7.84 -16.27 8.44
N ASP A 59 -7.24 -17.34 7.90
CA ASP A 59 -7.54 -17.89 6.56
C ASP A 59 -7.35 -16.88 5.42
N ILE A 60 -6.41 -15.95 5.58
CA ILE A 60 -6.02 -14.99 4.54
C ILE A 60 -4.71 -15.47 3.94
N PHE A 61 -4.74 -15.86 2.67
CA PHE A 61 -3.54 -16.18 1.92
C PHE A 61 -2.77 -14.90 1.61
N SER A 62 -1.44 -14.92 1.74
CA SER A 62 -0.62 -13.76 1.44
C SER A 62 0.62 -14.11 0.63
N VAL A 63 1.03 -13.20 -0.24
CA VAL A 63 2.28 -13.27 -1.01
C VAL A 63 3.12 -12.05 -0.70
N ILE A 64 4.43 -12.22 -0.59
CA ILE A 64 5.36 -11.14 -0.27
C ILE A 64 6.03 -10.66 -1.57
N TYR A 65 6.02 -9.34 -1.76
CA TYR A 65 6.90 -8.63 -2.68
C TYR A 65 7.81 -7.72 -1.86
N ASP A 66 9.09 -8.06 -1.80
CA ASP A 66 10.13 -7.38 -1.03
C ASP A 66 11.12 -6.59 -1.90
N GLY A 67 10.80 -6.45 -3.19
CA GLY A 67 11.62 -5.75 -4.18
C GLY A 67 11.58 -4.23 -4.09
N THR A 68 10.90 -3.65 -3.10
CA THR A 68 10.79 -2.19 -2.98
C THR A 68 12.13 -1.58 -2.59
N GLN A 69 12.56 -0.57 -3.35
CA GLN A 69 13.78 0.20 -3.10
C GLN A 69 13.44 1.62 -2.64
N PRO A 70 14.40 2.34 -2.02
CA PRO A 70 14.24 3.77 -1.77
C PRO A 70 13.90 4.52 -3.07
N ASN A 71 12.84 5.33 -3.04
CA ASN A 71 12.28 6.00 -4.23
C ASN A 71 11.77 4.98 -5.28
N PRO A 72 10.66 4.26 -4.99
CA PRO A 72 10.20 3.14 -5.79
C PRO A 72 10.01 3.53 -7.26
N THR A 73 10.38 2.63 -8.17
CA THR A 73 10.33 2.88 -9.62
C THR A 73 9.06 2.35 -10.27
N THR A 74 8.81 2.78 -11.50
CA THR A 74 7.74 2.20 -12.36
C THR A 74 7.91 0.69 -12.52
N SER A 75 9.15 0.21 -12.64
CA SER A 75 9.50 -1.21 -12.67
C SER A 75 9.12 -1.94 -11.37
N ASN A 76 9.29 -1.31 -10.20
CA ASN A 76 8.84 -1.90 -8.93
C ASN A 76 7.32 -2.09 -8.89
N VAL A 77 6.57 -1.08 -9.35
CA VAL A 77 5.11 -1.16 -9.41
C VAL A 77 4.67 -2.27 -10.38
N ALA A 78 5.30 -2.37 -11.55
CA ALA A 78 5.00 -3.42 -12.53
C ALA A 78 5.29 -4.83 -11.99
N ALA A 79 6.41 -5.02 -11.29
CA ALA A 79 6.78 -6.30 -10.68
C ALA A 79 5.80 -6.71 -9.57
N GLY A 80 5.45 -5.80 -8.67
CA GLY A 80 4.47 -6.08 -7.62
C GLY A 80 3.07 -6.32 -8.18
N LEU A 81 2.66 -5.57 -9.21
CA LEU A 81 1.39 -5.76 -9.91
C LEU A 81 1.29 -7.14 -10.59
N LYS A 82 2.39 -7.61 -11.18
CA LYS A 82 2.47 -8.95 -11.76
C LYS A 82 2.19 -10.02 -10.71
N LEU A 83 2.87 -9.95 -9.56
CA LEU A 83 2.66 -10.88 -8.44
C LEU A 83 1.21 -10.82 -7.90
N LEU A 84 0.64 -9.61 -7.77
CA LEU A 84 -0.75 -9.40 -7.36
C LEU A 84 -1.71 -10.18 -8.26
N LYS A 85 -1.55 -10.03 -9.58
CA LYS A 85 -2.42 -10.65 -10.59
C LYS A 85 -2.23 -12.16 -10.66
N GLU A 86 -0.99 -12.65 -10.66
CA GLU A 86 -0.67 -14.08 -10.74
C GLU A 86 -1.26 -14.87 -9.55
N ASN A 87 -1.33 -14.25 -8.37
CA ASN A 87 -1.84 -14.89 -7.16
C ASN A 87 -3.31 -14.59 -6.85
N GLY A 88 -3.97 -13.79 -7.71
CA GLY A 88 -5.38 -13.43 -7.55
C GLY A 88 -5.66 -12.66 -6.27
N CYS A 89 -4.76 -11.74 -5.88
CA CYS A 89 -4.92 -10.94 -4.66
C CYS A 89 -6.08 -9.93 -4.80
N ASP A 90 -6.90 -9.85 -3.76
CA ASP A 90 -8.07 -8.97 -3.62
C ASP A 90 -7.78 -7.69 -2.80
N SER A 91 -6.61 -7.63 -2.17
CA SER A 91 -6.18 -6.54 -1.29
C SER A 91 -4.66 -6.40 -1.28
N VAL A 92 -4.17 -5.26 -0.80
CA VAL A 92 -2.73 -4.95 -0.65
C VAL A 92 -2.43 -4.56 0.79
N ILE A 93 -1.33 -5.05 1.35
CA ILE A 93 -0.71 -4.54 2.56
C ILE A 93 0.59 -3.85 2.16
N SER A 94 0.80 -2.61 2.54
CA SER A 94 2.15 -2.04 2.58
C SER A 94 2.72 -2.18 3.99
N LEU A 95 3.94 -2.71 4.10
CA LEU A 95 4.71 -2.79 5.32
C LEU A 95 6.00 -1.98 5.14
N GLY A 96 6.23 -1.00 5.99
CA GLY A 96 7.50 -0.28 6.02
C GLY A 96 7.36 1.22 6.22
N GLY A 97 8.20 1.99 5.53
CA GLY A 97 8.09 3.45 5.48
C GLY A 97 7.51 3.95 4.16
N GLY A 98 7.84 5.20 3.80
CA GLY A 98 7.27 5.88 2.62
C GLY A 98 7.45 5.12 1.29
N SER A 99 8.59 4.46 1.08
CA SER A 99 8.86 3.77 -0.19
C SER A 99 7.93 2.55 -0.41
N PRO A 100 7.82 1.57 0.51
CA PRO A 100 6.78 0.53 0.43
C PRO A 100 5.35 1.05 0.34
N HIS A 101 4.99 2.12 1.07
CA HIS A 101 3.66 2.72 0.99
C HIS A 101 3.35 3.27 -0.41
N ASP A 102 4.28 4.02 -1.00
CA ASP A 102 4.08 4.61 -2.33
C ASP A 102 4.06 3.54 -3.42
N CYS A 103 4.93 2.54 -3.33
CA CYS A 103 4.94 1.38 -4.24
C CYS A 103 3.59 0.64 -4.21
N ALA A 104 3.09 0.34 -3.00
CA ALA A 104 1.81 -0.35 -2.81
C ALA A 104 0.61 0.45 -3.31
N LYS A 105 0.59 1.77 -3.10
CA LYS A 105 -0.46 2.66 -3.66
C LYS A 105 -0.45 2.60 -5.19
N GLY A 106 0.73 2.65 -5.81
CA GLY A 106 0.86 2.51 -7.26
C GLY A 106 0.33 1.17 -7.76
N ILE A 107 0.69 0.08 -7.08
CA ILE A 107 0.20 -1.27 -7.41
C ILE A 107 -1.33 -1.35 -7.27
N ALA A 108 -1.89 -0.89 -6.14
CA ALA A 108 -3.33 -0.92 -5.88
C ALA A 108 -4.13 -0.06 -6.87
N LEU A 109 -3.58 1.09 -7.27
CA LEU A 109 -4.18 1.98 -8.26
C LEU A 109 -4.28 1.31 -9.63
N VAL A 110 -3.15 0.81 -10.14
CA VAL A 110 -3.07 0.19 -11.47
C VAL A 110 -3.80 -1.15 -11.49
N ALA A 111 -3.84 -1.89 -10.39
CA ALA A 111 -4.63 -3.11 -10.28
C ALA A 111 -6.14 -2.86 -10.53
N ALA A 112 -6.68 -1.76 -10.01
CA ALA A 112 -8.10 -1.44 -10.16
C ALA A 112 -8.44 -0.70 -11.46
N ASN A 113 -7.52 0.11 -11.98
CA ASN A 113 -7.79 1.00 -13.11
C ASN A 113 -7.18 0.51 -14.45
N GLY A 114 -6.19 -0.39 -14.42
CA GLY A 114 -5.47 -0.84 -15.62
C GLY A 114 -4.40 0.16 -16.07
N GLY A 115 -3.88 -0.01 -17.28
CA GLY A 115 -2.85 0.88 -17.85
C GLY A 115 -1.47 0.76 -17.20
N ASP A 116 -0.67 1.80 -17.38
CA ASP A 116 0.64 1.99 -16.75
C ASP A 116 0.53 3.00 -15.60
N ILE A 117 1.44 2.94 -14.62
CA ILE A 117 1.45 3.88 -13.50
C ILE A 117 1.64 5.34 -13.98
N ARG A 118 2.33 5.54 -15.11
CA ARG A 118 2.56 6.83 -15.75
C ARG A 118 1.26 7.49 -16.24
N ASP A 119 0.23 6.70 -16.57
CA ASP A 119 -1.07 7.23 -17.02
C ASP A 119 -1.78 8.04 -15.91
N TYR A 120 -1.40 7.81 -14.66
CA TYR A 120 -1.98 8.42 -13.47
C TYR A 120 -1.16 9.58 -12.92
N GLU A 121 -0.18 10.07 -13.67
CA GLU A 121 0.57 11.27 -13.32
C GLU A 121 -0.35 12.50 -13.23
N GLY A 122 -0.23 13.25 -12.13
CA GLY A 122 -1.04 14.44 -11.86
C GLY A 122 -2.12 14.22 -10.80
N VAL A 123 -3.21 14.98 -10.90
CA VAL A 123 -4.25 15.06 -9.85
C VAL A 123 -5.51 14.33 -10.29
N ASP A 124 -5.97 13.39 -9.45
CA ASP A 124 -7.27 12.73 -9.54
C ASP A 124 -7.55 12.12 -10.94
N ARG A 125 -6.53 11.47 -11.50
CA ARG A 125 -6.56 10.84 -12.83
C ARG A 125 -7.24 9.47 -12.87
N SER A 126 -7.46 8.84 -11.73
CA SER A 126 -8.09 7.53 -11.66
C SER A 126 -9.62 7.61 -11.76
N ALA A 127 -10.20 6.78 -12.61
CA ALA A 127 -11.66 6.70 -12.79
C ALA A 127 -12.33 5.86 -11.71
N LYS A 128 -11.63 4.84 -11.19
CA LYS A 128 -12.11 3.91 -10.17
C LYS A 128 -11.31 4.06 -8.87
N PRO A 129 -11.92 3.77 -7.71
CA PRO A 129 -11.16 3.59 -6.47
C PRO A 129 -10.07 2.54 -6.66
N GLN A 130 -8.94 2.71 -5.96
CA GLN A 130 -7.89 1.70 -5.92
C GLN A 130 -8.37 0.40 -5.27
N LEU A 131 -7.59 -0.67 -5.44
CA LEU A 131 -7.78 -1.92 -4.71
C LEU A 131 -7.69 -1.65 -3.18
N PRO A 132 -8.49 -2.32 -2.33
CA PRO A 132 -8.41 -2.14 -0.87
C PRO A 132 -6.98 -2.31 -0.34
N MET A 133 -6.56 -1.40 0.54
CA MET A 133 -5.16 -1.32 0.98
C MET A 133 -5.03 -1.06 2.49
N ILE A 134 -4.16 -1.80 3.16
CA ILE A 134 -3.79 -1.60 4.57
C ILE A 134 -2.34 -1.13 4.63
N ALA A 135 -2.06 -0.10 5.41
CA ALA A 135 -0.73 0.46 5.58
C ALA A 135 -0.21 0.28 7.01
N ILE A 136 0.79 -0.58 7.15
CA ILE A 136 1.47 -0.87 8.41
C ILE A 136 2.78 -0.08 8.39
N ASN A 137 2.78 1.06 9.06
CA ASN A 137 3.93 1.95 9.10
C ASN A 137 4.92 1.49 10.17
N THR A 138 6.20 1.39 9.79
CA THR A 138 7.31 1.04 10.69
C THR A 138 8.23 2.21 11.00
N THR A 139 7.96 3.39 10.42
CA THR A 139 8.83 4.58 10.53
C THR A 139 8.07 5.79 11.09
N ALA A 140 8.58 6.40 12.15
CA ALA A 140 8.07 7.68 12.66
C ALA A 140 8.63 8.84 11.81
N GLY A 141 8.03 9.10 10.64
CA GLY A 141 8.53 10.13 9.74
C GLY A 141 7.56 10.52 8.62
N THR A 142 7.58 9.77 7.52
CA THR A 142 6.99 10.22 6.23
C THR A 142 5.47 10.43 6.25
N ALA A 143 4.76 9.79 7.17
CA ALA A 143 3.31 9.74 7.22
C ALA A 143 2.67 9.28 5.88
N SER A 144 3.41 8.59 5.00
CA SER A 144 2.89 8.22 3.68
C SER A 144 1.65 7.31 3.81
N GLU A 145 1.56 6.49 4.85
CA GLU A 145 0.41 5.65 5.17
C GLU A 145 -0.93 6.40 5.25
N MET A 146 -0.93 7.70 5.57
CA MET A 146 -2.13 8.53 5.68
C MET A 146 -2.32 9.52 4.53
N THR A 147 -1.36 9.66 3.62
CA THR A 147 -1.43 10.63 2.53
C THR A 147 -2.11 10.06 1.28
N ARG A 148 -2.75 10.95 0.52
CA ARG A 148 -3.29 10.65 -0.82
C ARG A 148 -2.23 10.62 -1.92
N PHE A 149 -0.98 10.94 -1.58
CA PHE A 149 0.11 11.06 -2.52
C PHE A 149 0.78 9.71 -2.75
N CYS A 150 1.20 9.45 -3.98
CA CYS A 150 2.03 8.31 -4.34
C CYS A 150 3.17 8.83 -5.21
N ILE A 151 4.40 8.63 -4.71
CA ILE A 151 5.60 9.15 -5.32
C ILE A 151 6.40 8.01 -5.95
N ILE A 152 6.42 7.97 -7.27
CA ILE A 152 7.10 6.95 -8.07
C ILE A 152 8.17 7.62 -8.95
N THR A 153 9.34 7.02 -9.03
CA THR A 153 10.44 7.45 -9.90
C THR A 153 10.28 6.81 -11.27
N ASP A 154 10.39 7.60 -12.33
CA ASP A 154 10.50 7.06 -13.68
C ASP A 154 11.98 7.02 -14.11
N GLU A 155 12.44 5.80 -14.37
CA GLU A 155 13.83 5.52 -14.77
C GLU A 155 14.15 6.08 -16.17
N ASP A 156 13.13 6.25 -17.02
CA ASP A 156 13.29 6.70 -18.42
C ASP A 156 13.45 8.23 -18.55
N VAL A 157 13.02 9.00 -17.53
CA VAL A 157 12.95 10.48 -17.60
C VAL A 157 13.79 11.15 -16.51
N ILE A 158 14.38 10.40 -15.58
CA ILE A 158 15.14 10.92 -14.41
C ILE A 158 14.31 12.00 -13.67
N LEU A 159 13.02 11.73 -13.44
CA LEU A 159 12.13 12.61 -12.70
C LEU A 159 11.32 11.82 -11.67
N LYS A 160 11.04 12.47 -10.54
CA LYS A 160 10.23 11.92 -9.45
C LYS A 160 8.81 12.47 -9.57
N TRP A 161 7.82 11.58 -9.74
CA TRP A 161 6.44 11.97 -10.01
C TRP A 161 5.60 11.96 -8.74
N LEU A 162 4.66 12.89 -8.65
CA LEU A 162 3.65 12.94 -7.60
C LEU A 162 2.29 12.65 -8.24
N SER A 163 1.70 11.49 -7.93
CA SER A 163 0.29 11.23 -8.24
C SER A 163 -0.56 11.49 -6.99
N SER A 164 -1.65 12.25 -7.14
CA SER A 164 -2.69 12.34 -6.12
C SER A 164 -3.74 11.30 -6.42
N ILE A 165 -3.77 10.25 -5.62
CA ILE A 165 -4.67 9.12 -5.79
C ILE A 165 -5.85 9.30 -4.85
N ASN A 166 -7.06 9.04 -5.35
CA ASN A 166 -8.28 8.96 -4.53
C ASN A 166 -8.30 7.65 -3.72
N THR A 167 -7.22 7.40 -2.95
CA THR A 167 -6.93 6.17 -2.19
C THR A 167 -7.90 5.91 -1.05
N LEU A 168 -8.47 6.98 -0.49
CA LEU A 168 -9.10 6.98 0.83
C LEU A 168 -10.56 6.52 0.82
N ARG A 169 -11.13 6.21 -0.35
CA ARG A 169 -12.57 6.02 -0.49
C ARG A 169 -13.12 4.69 0.00
N ARG A 170 -12.31 3.67 0.34
CA ARG A 170 -12.92 2.37 0.70
C ARG A 170 -12.26 1.42 1.68
N CYS A 171 -11.02 1.62 2.08
CA CYS A 171 -10.36 0.96 3.23
C CYS A 171 -8.88 1.32 3.10
N SER A 172 -8.48 2.39 3.77
CA SER A 172 -7.08 2.65 4.09
C SER A 172 -7.02 2.53 5.60
N LEU A 173 -6.33 1.51 6.09
CA LEU A 173 -6.13 1.29 7.51
C LEU A 173 -4.67 1.60 7.81
N SER A 174 -4.42 2.68 8.54
CA SER A 174 -3.06 3.03 8.98
C SER A 174 -2.81 2.44 10.36
N THR A 175 -1.70 1.71 10.55
CA THR A 175 -1.24 1.28 11.87
C THR A 175 0.18 1.69 12.16
N THR A 176 0.39 2.22 13.37
CA THR A 176 1.71 2.53 13.92
C THR A 176 1.87 1.76 15.22
N PRO A 177 2.73 0.72 15.27
CA PRO A 177 3.14 0.12 16.53
C PRO A 177 4.01 1.13 17.28
N LEU A 178 3.54 1.60 18.44
CA LEU A 178 4.34 2.37 19.38
C LEU A 178 5.13 1.43 20.29
#